data_AF-A0A4Y1QAA5-F1
#
_entry.id   AF-A0A4Y1QAA5-F1
#
_cell.length_a   1.000
_cell.length_b   1.000
_cell.length_c   1.000
_cell.angle_alpha   90.00
_cell.angle_beta   90.00
_cell.angle_gamma   90.00
#
_symmetry.space_group_name_H-M   'P 1'
#
loop_
_entity.id
_entity.type
_entity.pdbx_description
1 polymer ?
#
loop_
_entity_poly.entity_id
_entity_poly.type
_entity_poly.pdbx_seq_one_letter_code
_entity_poly.pdbx_strand_id
1 'polypeptide(L)' 'TPIFLYGSPAELKAFYMQRIPREEGETGPVYTESCDLLMPGVGEIVGGSMRIADMQELLAAYAKEGIDPTP' A
#
# COMPACT_ATOMS: atom_id res chain seq x y z
N THR A 1 -19.96 -14.45 -1.65
CA THR A 1 -18.64 -15.10 -1.50
C THR A 1 -17.65 -14.09 -0.93
N PRO A 2 -16.69 -14.49 -0.09
CA PRO A 2 -15.57 -13.63 0.34
C PRO A 2 -14.74 -13.15 -0.86
N ILE A 3 -14.23 -11.92 -0.83
CA ILE A 3 -13.42 -11.33 -1.92
C ILE A 3 -12.15 -10.71 -1.33
N PHE A 4 -11.01 -11.03 -1.92
CA PHE A 4 -9.77 -10.27 -1.72
C PHE A 4 -9.67 -9.19 -2.80
N LEU A 5 -9.81 -7.93 -2.38
CA LEU A 5 -9.54 -6.76 -3.22
C LEU A 5 -8.09 -6.35 -3.00
N TYR A 6 -7.26 -6.45 -4.03
CA TYR A 6 -5.82 -6.16 -3.94
C TYR A 6 -5.37 -5.16 -5.00
N GLY A 7 -4.21 -4.55 -4.80
CA GLY A 7 -3.64 -3.57 -5.74
C GLY A 7 -4.37 -2.23 -5.69
N SER A 8 -4.37 -1.57 -4.53
CA SER A 8 -4.91 -0.21 -4.41
C SER A 8 -3.88 0.84 -4.88
N PRO A 9 -4.29 1.97 -5.47
CA PRO A 9 -3.38 3.07 -5.77
C PRO A 9 -2.65 3.57 -4.53
N ALA A 10 -1.34 3.80 -4.64
CA ALA A 10 -0.48 4.18 -3.52
C ALA A 10 -0.88 5.52 -2.90
N GLU A 11 -1.42 6.44 -3.70
CA GLU A 11 -1.89 7.75 -3.25
C GLU A 11 -3.13 7.66 -2.34
N LEU A 12 -3.82 6.51 -2.31
CA LEU A 12 -5.02 6.27 -1.51
C LEU A 12 -4.76 5.35 -0.30
N LYS A 13 -3.52 4.93 -0.07
CA LYS A 13 -3.14 4.00 0.99
C LYS A 13 -2.05 4.59 1.88
N ALA A 14 -1.77 3.91 2.99
CA ALA A 14 -0.76 4.36 3.95
C ALA A 14 0.66 4.30 3.34
N PHE A 15 1.51 5.25 3.73
CA PHE A 15 2.86 5.40 3.15
C PHE A 15 3.78 4.20 3.34
N TYR A 16 3.55 3.38 4.37
CA TYR A 16 4.37 2.22 4.70
C TYR A 16 4.10 0.99 3.81
N MET A 17 3.10 1.05 2.93
CA MET A 17 2.72 -0.09 2.08
C MET A 17 3.70 -0.24 0.91
N GLN A 18 4.21 -1.45 0.72
CA GLN A 18 5.11 -1.76 -0.39
C GLN A 18 4.42 -1.58 -1.75
N ARG A 19 5.15 -1.07 -2.73
CA ARG A 19 4.66 -0.86 -4.10
C ARG A 19 4.79 -2.14 -4.92
N ILE A 20 3.82 -2.40 -5.80
CA ILE A 20 3.92 -3.45 -6.80
C ILE A 20 5.00 -3.04 -7.81
N PRO A 21 5.95 -3.92 -8.16
CA PRO A 21 6.95 -3.66 -9.19
C PRO A 21 6.28 -3.28 -10.51
N ARG A 22 6.83 -2.26 -11.17
CA ARG A 22 6.34 -1.81 -12.48
C ARG A 22 7.29 -2.25 -13.57
N GLU A 23 6.73 -2.59 -14.73
CA GLU A 23 7.52 -2.84 -15.92
C GLU A 23 7.94 -1.53 -16.60
N GLU A 24 9.06 -1.56 -17.31
CA GLU A 24 9.58 -0.38 -18.01
C GLU A 24 8.58 0.08 -19.09
N GLY A 25 8.18 1.35 -19.04
CA GLY A 25 7.21 1.92 -19.96
C GLY A 25 5.74 1.83 -19.51
N GLU A 26 5.43 1.21 -18.37
CA GLU A 26 4.08 1.28 -17.83
C GLU A 26 3.68 2.72 -17.46
N THR A 27 2.48 3.11 -17.90
CA THR A 27 1.87 4.40 -17.58
C THR A 27 0.64 4.17 -16.69
N GLY A 28 0.29 5.17 -15.87
CA GLY A 28 -0.83 5.06 -14.92
C GLY A 28 -0.40 5.02 -13.45
N PRO A 29 -1.36 4.82 -12.52
CA PRO A 29 -1.13 4.91 -11.09
C PRO A 29 -0.17 3.82 -10.60
N VAL A 30 0.57 4.13 -9.53
CA VAL A 30 1.40 3.15 -8.83
C VAL A 30 0.51 2.41 -7.84
N TYR A 31 0.54 1.08 -7.88
CA TYR A 31 -0.26 0.26 -6.97
C TYR A 31 0.56 -0.27 -5.80
N THR A 32 -0.09 -0.58 -4.68
CA THR A 32 0.52 -1.21 -3.51
C THR A 32 0.22 -2.70 -3.42
N GLU A 33 1.12 -3.46 -2.81
CA GLU A 33 0.91 -4.85 -2.38
C GLU A 33 -0.03 -4.91 -1.16
N SER A 34 -1.20 -4.29 -1.29
CA SER A 34 -2.27 -4.24 -0.30
C SER A 34 -3.37 -5.24 -0.64
N CYS A 35 -4.08 -5.72 0.38
CA CYS A 35 -5.19 -6.64 0.25
C CYS A 35 -6.23 -6.38 1.34
N ASP A 36 -7.48 -6.18 0.91
CA ASP A 36 -8.64 -6.00 1.78
C ASP A 36 -9.58 -7.21 1.61
N LEU A 37 -10.02 -7.82 2.71
CA LEU A 37 -10.99 -8.92 2.72
C LEU A 37 -12.40 -8.38 2.89
N LEU A 38 -13.20 -8.52 1.85
CA LEU A 38 -14.59 -8.09 1.80
C LEU A 38 -15.53 -9.29 2.01
N MET A 39 -16.45 -9.17 2.98
CA MET A 39 -17.48 -10.17 3.28
C MET A 39 -18.87 -9.67 2.87
N PRO A 40 -19.72 -10.55 2.27
CA PRO A 40 -21.08 -10.18 1.92
C PRO A 40 -21.89 -9.66 3.11
N GLY A 41 -22.59 -8.53 2.92
CA GLY A 41 -23.47 -7.91 3.92
C GLY A 41 -22.77 -7.07 4.99
N VAL A 42 -21.44 -7.10 5.08
CA VAL A 42 -20.65 -6.34 6.07
C VAL A 42 -19.70 -5.36 5.39
N GLY A 43 -19.08 -5.75 4.27
CA GLY A 43 -18.01 -4.98 3.62
C GLY A 43 -16.63 -5.46 4.07
N GLU A 44 -15.69 -4.54 4.23
CA GLU A 44 -14.32 -4.86 4.67
C GLU A 44 -14.29 -5.33 6.13
N ILE A 45 -13.61 -6.45 6.38
CA ILE A 45 -13.38 -6.96 7.73
C ILE A 45 -11.89 -7.12 8.08
N VAL A 46 -11.00 -7.11 7.09
CA VAL A 46 -9.54 -7.17 7.27
C VAL A 46 -8.87 -6.32 6.19
N GLY A 47 -7.93 -5.47 6.60
CA GLY A 47 -7.05 -4.72 5.70
C GLY A 47 -5.58 -5.02 6.01
N GLY A 48 -4.81 -5.37 4.98
CA GLY A 48 -3.41 -5.78 5.10
C GLY A 48 -2.55 -5.31 3.93
N SER A 49 -1.23 -5.34 4.10
CA SER A 49 -0.29 -5.14 3.01
C SER A 49 1.08 -5.72 3.36
N MET A 50 1.90 -5.92 2.32
CA MET A 50 3.35 -5.97 2.50
C MET A 50 3.87 -4.60 2.91
N ARG A 51 4.97 -4.58 3.66
CA ARG A 51 5.55 -3.37 4.25
C ARG A 51 6.86 -3.05 3.57
N ILE A 52 7.17 -1.77 3.41
CA ILE A 52 8.48 -1.34 2.90
C ILE A 52 9.57 -1.94 3.81
N ALA A 53 10.42 -2.77 3.21
CA ALA A 53 11.51 -3.45 3.92
C ALA A 53 12.84 -2.69 3.82
N ASP A 54 13.02 -1.87 2.78
CA ASP A 54 14.21 -1.04 2.63
C ASP A 54 14.15 0.18 3.55
N MET A 55 15.20 0.36 4.36
CA MET A 55 15.24 1.44 5.35
C MET A 55 15.30 2.82 4.70
N GLN A 56 16.02 2.97 3.58
CA GLN A 56 16.15 4.27 2.92
C GLN A 56 14.83 4.67 2.25
N GLU A 57 14.15 3.72 1.61
CA GLU A 57 12.80 3.93 1.07
C GLU A 57 11.81 4.33 2.17
N LEU A 58 11.86 3.64 3.32
CA LEU A 58 10.96 3.94 4.44
C LEU A 58 11.19 5.37 4.98
N LEU A 59 12.45 5.76 5.20
CA LEU A 59 12.79 7.12 5.65
C LEU A 59 12.41 8.19 4.62
N ALA A 60 12.57 7.89 3.33
CA ALA A 60 12.11 8.78 2.26
C ALA A 60 10.58 8.93 2.27
N ALA A 61 9.85 7.86 2.57
CA ALA A 61 8.40 7.91 2.70
C ALA A 61 7.96 8.72 3.93
N TYR A 62 8.62 8.58 5.09
CA TYR A 62 8.41 9.46 6.25
C TYR A 62 8.60 10.94 5.89
N ALA A 63 9.71 11.27 5.24
CA ALA A 63 10.01 12.64 4.83
C ALA A 63 8.97 13.18 3.83
N LYS A 64 8.51 12.36 2.88
CA LYS A 64 7.47 12.73 1.91
C LYS A 64 6.15 13.09 2.60
N GLU A 65 5.76 12.33 3.61
CA GLU A 65 4.53 12.59 4.37
C GLU A 65 4.71 13.66 5.47
N GLY A 66 5.93 14.19 5.65
CA GLY A 66 6.23 15.22 6.65
C GLY A 66 6.20 14.70 8.10
N ILE A 67 6.51 13.42 8.30
CA ILE A 67 6.50 12.77 9.62
C ILE A 67 7.93 12.63 10.14
N ASP A 68 8.18 13.05 11.38
CA ASP A 68 9.47 12.88 12.05
C ASP A 68 9.71 11.39 12.36
N PRO A 69 10.81 10.78 11.88
CA PRO A 69 11.11 9.38 12.12
C PRO A 69 11.72 9.11 13.51
N THR A 70 11.94 10.12 14.34
CA THR A 70 12.48 9.93 15.70
C THR A 70 11.42 9.43 16.69
N PRO A 71 11.77 8.57 17.66
CA PRO A 71 10.81 8.00 18.63
C PRO A 71 10.26 8.99 19.67
#